data_AF-A0A1M7EF27-F1
#
_entry.id   AF-A0A1M7EF27-F1
#
_cell.length_a   1.000
_cell.length_b   1.000
_cell.length_c   1.000
_cell.angle_alpha   90.00
_cell.angle_beta   90.00
_cell.angle_gamma   90.00
#
_symmetry.space_group_name_H-M   'P 1'
#
loop_
_entity.id
_entity.type
_entity.pdbx_description
1 polymer ?
#
loop_
_entity_poly.entity_id
_entity_poly.type
_entity_poly.pdbx_seq_one_letter_code
_entity_poly.pdbx_strand_id
1 'polypeptide(L)'
;MQSFDEFDWSDGTPEEHLKMVREANEDQLRHLARSYDWAMYPVPVLGWAMAQKCMDLGTALTVFLNGEPERFNYVPKRHVPEDYRGVARMLDNICLRVNSGFYLVYPERDVSNRKRLMKWVSYQQADRAEGRQGRYTFDEEILQILLNDALRLDPSTETAVYSQKPSLLRDLFSPVMDLGVSRRLLRFKPPE
;
A
#
# COMPACT_ATOMS: atom_id res chain seq x y z
N MET A 1 30.42 -7.66 4.79
CA MET A 1 29.15 -6.92 4.94
C MET A 1 28.11 -7.98 5.26
N GLN A 2 27.42 -7.87 6.40
CA GLN A 2 26.41 -8.85 6.80
C GLN A 2 25.27 -8.82 5.78
N SER A 3 24.78 -9.99 5.35
CA SER A 3 23.67 -10.04 4.42
C SER A 3 22.35 -9.65 5.12
N PHE A 4 21.38 -9.16 4.36
CA PHE A 4 20.07 -8.74 4.89
C PHE A 4 19.38 -9.84 5.71
N ASP A 5 19.50 -11.09 5.26
CA ASP A 5 18.85 -12.24 5.88
C ASP A 5 19.58 -12.74 7.14
N GLU A 6 20.86 -12.38 7.29
CA GLU A 6 21.69 -12.72 8.46
C GLU A 6 21.73 -11.61 9.50
N PHE A 7 21.15 -10.44 9.22
CA PHE A 7 21.17 -9.30 10.14
C PHE A 7 20.24 -9.55 11.33
N ASP A 8 20.80 -9.42 12.54
CA ASP A 8 20.02 -9.52 13.77
C ASP A 8 19.35 -8.17 14.07
N TRP A 9 18.05 -8.10 13.78
CA TRP A 9 17.24 -6.92 14.03
C TRP A 9 16.99 -6.65 15.52
N SER A 10 17.26 -7.60 16.43
CA SER A 10 16.98 -7.41 17.86
C SER A 10 18.05 -6.60 18.59
N ASP A 11 19.31 -6.72 18.16
CA ASP A 11 20.47 -6.08 18.80
C ASP A 11 21.03 -4.89 18.00
N GLY A 12 20.44 -4.58 16.84
CA GLY A 12 20.89 -3.49 15.97
C GLY A 12 20.58 -2.09 16.49
N THR A 13 21.39 -1.12 16.07
CA THR A 13 21.13 0.31 16.27
C THR A 13 20.16 0.87 15.23
N PRO A 14 19.49 2.02 15.48
CA PRO A 14 18.62 2.66 14.49
C PRO A 14 19.31 2.91 13.14
N GLU A 15 20.58 3.31 13.17
CA GLU A 15 21.40 3.59 12.01
C GLU A 15 21.72 2.33 11.21
N GLU A 16 22.02 1.22 11.90
CA GLU A 16 22.27 -0.08 11.27
C GLU A 16 21.00 -0.62 10.62
N HIS A 17 19.86 -0.57 11.31
CA HIS A 17 18.58 -0.96 10.72
C HIS A 17 18.31 -0.14 9.45
N LEU A 18 18.44 1.19 9.52
CA LEU A 18 18.20 2.05 8.38
C LEU A 18 19.17 1.78 7.23
N LYS A 19 20.44 1.45 7.53
CA LYS A 19 21.42 1.06 6.52
C LYS A 19 21.00 -0.24 5.83
N MET A 20 20.63 -1.28 6.59
CA MET A 20 20.18 -2.55 6.03
C MET A 20 18.91 -2.40 5.18
N VAL A 21 17.97 -1.58 5.63
CA VAL A 21 16.74 -1.24 4.90
C VAL A 21 17.05 -0.56 3.56
N ARG A 22 18.08 0.30 3.50
CA ARG A 22 18.50 0.98 2.27
C ARG A 22 19.21 0.07 1.27
N GLU A 23 19.85 -0.98 1.77
CA GLU A 23 20.55 -1.98 0.95
C GLU A 23 19.64 -3.13 0.50
N ALA A 24 18.44 -3.24 1.09
CA ALA A 24 17.44 -4.25 0.76
C ALA A 24 16.92 -4.10 -0.68
N ASN A 25 16.67 -5.23 -1.34
CA ASN A 25 15.91 -5.22 -2.59
C ASN A 25 14.41 -4.95 -2.33
N GLU A 26 13.63 -4.73 -3.39
CA GLU A 26 12.22 -4.34 -3.24
C GLU A 26 11.35 -5.40 -2.53
N ASP A 27 11.59 -6.69 -2.78
CA ASP A 27 10.84 -7.78 -2.14
C ASP A 27 11.19 -7.91 -0.66
N GLN A 28 12.48 -7.84 -0.33
CA GLN A 28 12.97 -7.78 1.04
C GLN A 28 12.39 -6.59 1.79
N LEU A 29 12.37 -5.41 1.17
CA LEU A 29 11.85 -4.20 1.78
C LEU A 29 10.35 -4.29 2.08
N ARG A 30 9.56 -4.83 1.14
CA ARG A 30 8.12 -5.09 1.36
C ARG A 30 7.91 -6.12 2.46
N HIS A 31 8.65 -7.22 2.44
CA HIS A 31 8.54 -8.27 3.45
C HIS A 31 8.86 -7.72 4.84
N LEU A 32 9.97 -7.00 4.96
CA LEU A 32 10.40 -6.33 6.18
C LEU A 32 9.33 -5.38 6.69
N ALA A 33 8.79 -4.49 5.84
CA ALA A 33 7.78 -3.52 6.26
C ALA A 33 6.58 -4.23 6.92
N ARG A 34 6.15 -5.38 6.40
CA ARG A 34 5.00 -6.13 6.91
C ARG A 34 5.26 -6.85 8.24
N SER A 35 6.50 -7.22 8.53
CA SER A 35 6.88 -8.00 9.73
C SER A 35 7.71 -7.24 10.75
N TYR A 36 8.12 -6.00 10.44
CA TYR A 36 8.98 -5.19 11.32
C TYR A 36 8.31 -4.95 12.66
N ASP A 37 9.10 -5.11 13.73
CA ASP A 37 8.64 -4.92 15.08
C ASP A 37 8.52 -3.42 15.41
N TRP A 38 7.30 -3.02 15.77
CA TRP A 38 6.99 -1.64 16.15
C TRP A 38 7.54 -1.25 17.54
N ALA A 39 8.03 -2.21 18.33
CA ALA A 39 8.73 -1.94 19.58
C ALA A 39 10.19 -1.46 19.39
N MET A 40 10.75 -1.61 18.18
CA MET A 40 12.13 -1.22 17.85
C MET A 40 12.19 0.25 17.40
N TYR A 41 12.62 0.51 16.16
CA TYR A 41 12.81 1.86 15.61
C TYR A 41 11.87 2.12 14.41
N PRO A 42 10.54 2.03 14.59
CA PRO A 42 9.61 2.07 13.47
C PRO A 42 9.63 3.42 12.75
N VAL A 43 9.82 4.53 13.45
CA VAL A 43 9.80 5.88 12.84
C VAL A 43 10.91 6.07 11.80
N PRO A 44 12.21 5.84 12.10
CA PRO A 44 13.26 5.97 11.08
C PRO A 44 13.17 4.87 10.01
N VAL A 45 12.88 3.63 10.40
CA VAL A 45 12.92 2.47 9.50
C VAL A 45 11.69 2.42 8.57
N LEU A 46 10.50 2.29 9.15
CA LEU A 46 9.26 2.23 8.37
C LEU A 46 8.93 3.58 7.73
N GLY A 47 9.30 4.70 8.36
CA GLY A 47 9.13 6.02 7.76
C GLY A 47 9.87 6.15 6.43
N TRP A 48 11.09 5.62 6.34
CA TRP A 48 11.85 5.57 5.09
C TRP A 48 11.30 4.53 4.11
N ALA A 49 11.02 3.31 4.58
CA ALA A 49 10.53 2.21 3.75
C ALA A 49 9.20 2.57 3.08
N MET A 50 8.25 3.10 3.85
CA MET A 50 6.91 3.49 3.36
C MET A 50 6.89 4.67 2.40
N ALA A 51 8.03 5.36 2.22
CA ALA A 51 8.20 6.44 1.25
C ALA A 51 8.72 5.95 -0.12
N GLN A 52 9.12 4.67 -0.22
CA GLN A 52 9.64 4.11 -1.46
C GLN A 52 8.53 3.75 -2.44
N LYS A 53 8.81 3.91 -3.75
CA LYS A 53 7.85 3.66 -4.83
C LYS A 53 7.45 2.19 -4.98
N CYS A 54 8.29 1.27 -4.49
CA CYS A 54 8.04 -0.16 -4.59
C CYS A 54 7.00 -0.67 -3.57
N MET A 55 6.51 0.20 -2.68
CA MET A 55 5.48 -0.13 -1.70
C MET A 55 4.09 -0.23 -2.36
N ASP A 56 3.40 -1.32 -2.08
CA ASP A 56 2.04 -1.58 -2.53
C ASP A 56 1.00 -1.26 -1.45
N LEU A 57 -0.27 -1.17 -1.85
CA LEU A 57 -1.37 -0.84 -0.97
C LEU A 57 -1.58 -1.89 0.14
N GLY A 58 -1.45 -3.17 -0.18
CA GLY A 58 -1.60 -4.25 0.80
C GLY A 58 -0.54 -4.17 1.90
N THR A 59 0.70 -3.87 1.53
CA THR A 59 1.81 -3.62 2.45
C THR A 59 1.55 -2.36 3.29
N ALA A 60 1.12 -1.26 2.68
CA ALA A 60 0.82 -0.03 3.41
C ALA A 60 -0.29 -0.19 4.45
N LEU A 61 -1.38 -0.90 4.10
CA LEU A 61 -2.47 -1.18 5.02
C LEU A 61 -2.06 -2.16 6.12
N THR A 62 -1.20 -3.13 5.80
CA THR A 62 -0.64 -4.05 6.80
C THR A 62 0.19 -3.27 7.82
N VAL A 63 1.11 -2.42 7.35
CA VAL A 63 1.95 -1.58 8.20
C VAL A 63 1.08 -0.65 9.05
N PHE A 64 0.10 0.00 8.43
CA PHE A 64 -0.84 0.86 9.15
C PHE A 64 -1.53 0.13 10.30
N LEU A 65 -2.08 -1.07 10.05
CA LEU A 65 -2.76 -1.86 11.09
C LEU A 65 -1.79 -2.35 12.17
N ASN A 66 -0.56 -2.74 11.81
CA ASN A 66 0.46 -3.16 12.78
C ASN A 66 0.87 -2.02 13.72
N GLY A 67 0.74 -0.76 13.28
CA GLY A 67 0.97 0.41 14.12
C GLY A 67 -0.15 0.75 15.10
N GLU A 68 -1.19 -0.09 15.23
CA GLU A 68 -2.28 0.03 16.20
C GLU A 68 -2.98 1.42 16.16
N PRO A 69 -3.55 1.81 15.01
CA PRO A 69 -4.14 3.13 14.80
C PRO A 69 -5.32 3.41 15.75
N GLU A 70 -5.95 2.38 16.28
CA GLU A 70 -7.03 2.46 17.28
C GLU A 70 -6.62 3.33 18.49
N ARG A 71 -5.34 3.30 18.89
CA ARG A 71 -4.82 4.02 20.06
C ARG A 71 -4.85 5.54 19.90
N PHE A 72 -4.82 6.04 18.67
CA PHE A 72 -4.71 7.47 18.38
C PHE A 72 -5.92 8.03 17.63
N ASN A 73 -6.84 7.17 17.16
CA ASN A 73 -7.92 7.57 16.25
C ASN A 73 -8.82 8.69 16.79
N TYR A 74 -9.05 8.71 18.11
CA TYR A 74 -9.89 9.73 18.76
C TYR A 74 -9.11 10.66 19.69
N VAL A 75 -7.78 10.61 19.64
CA VAL A 75 -6.92 11.45 20.48
C VAL A 75 -6.53 12.69 19.67
N PRO A 76 -6.86 13.92 20.13
CA PRO A 76 -6.41 15.14 19.49
C PRO A 76 -4.89 15.18 19.37
N LYS A 77 -4.34 15.69 18.25
CA LYS A 77 -2.90 15.70 17.97
C LYS A 77 -2.04 16.27 19.10
N ARG A 78 -2.52 17.33 19.77
CA ARG A 78 -1.84 17.98 20.91
C ARG A 78 -1.83 17.15 22.19
N HIS A 79 -2.71 16.14 22.31
CA HIS A 79 -2.81 15.27 23.48
C HIS A 79 -2.09 13.93 23.28
N VAL A 80 -1.47 13.70 22.11
CA VAL A 80 -0.60 12.53 21.91
C VAL A 80 0.69 12.72 22.73
N PRO A 81 1.05 11.77 23.61
CA PRO A 81 2.28 11.82 24.39
C PRO A 81 3.50 11.95 23.49
N GLU A 82 4.54 12.67 23.93
CA GLU A 82 5.74 12.98 23.13
C GLU A 82 6.32 11.72 22.46
N ASP A 83 6.48 10.65 23.23
CA ASP A 83 7.05 9.37 22.79
C ASP A 83 6.26 8.72 21.65
N TYR A 84 4.95 8.99 21.54
CA TYR A 84 4.09 8.44 20.49
C TYR A 84 3.84 9.41 19.34
N ARG A 85 4.31 10.66 19.40
CA ARG A 85 4.07 11.65 18.32
C ARG A 85 4.69 11.23 17.00
N GLY A 86 5.87 10.61 17.04
CA GLY A 86 6.54 10.09 15.85
C GLY A 86 5.71 9.01 15.17
N VAL A 87 5.24 8.04 15.95
CA VAL A 87 4.36 6.95 15.49
C VAL A 87 3.05 7.50 14.93
N ALA A 88 2.34 8.36 15.67
CA ALA A 88 1.07 8.93 15.22
C ALA A 88 1.22 9.74 13.93
N ARG A 89 2.33 10.47 13.76
CA ARG A 89 2.66 11.19 12.51
C ARG A 89 2.95 10.25 11.35
N MET A 90 3.61 9.13 11.61
CA MET A 90 3.86 8.13 10.57
C MET A 90 2.55 7.50 10.09
N LEU A 91 1.63 7.19 11.01
CA LEU A 91 0.28 6.73 10.65
C LEU A 91 -0.50 7.79 9.86
N ASP A 92 -0.40 9.08 10.23
CA ASP A 92 -0.99 10.17 9.43
C ASP A 92 -0.46 10.15 7.98
N ASN A 93 0.85 10.01 7.82
CA ASN A 93 1.49 10.00 6.51
C ASN A 93 1.10 8.78 5.68
N ILE A 94 0.99 7.60 6.29
CA ILE A 94 0.52 6.40 5.61
C ILE A 94 -0.94 6.60 5.16
N CYS A 95 -1.81 7.06 6.07
CA CYS A 95 -3.21 7.34 5.75
C CYS A 95 -3.35 8.36 4.61
N LEU A 96 -2.58 9.44 4.65
CA LEU A 96 -2.56 10.46 3.59
C LEU A 96 -2.12 9.86 2.24
N ARG A 97 -1.04 9.08 2.23
CA ARG A 97 -0.51 8.44 1.01
C ARG A 97 -1.46 7.40 0.43
N VAL A 98 -2.13 6.63 1.29
CA VAL A 98 -3.21 5.72 0.85
C VAL A 98 -4.30 6.53 0.17
N ASN A 99 -4.81 7.56 0.82
CA ASN A 99 -5.90 8.39 0.27
C ASN A 99 -5.50 9.20 -0.96
N SER A 100 -4.20 9.46 -1.16
CA SER A 100 -3.70 10.12 -2.37
C SER A 100 -3.40 9.15 -3.52
N GLY A 101 -3.68 7.85 -3.36
CA GLY A 101 -3.37 6.83 -4.37
C GLY A 101 -1.87 6.61 -4.60
N PHE A 102 -1.01 6.92 -3.61
CA PHE A 102 0.44 6.76 -3.74
C PHE A 102 0.84 5.28 -3.88
N TYR A 103 0.11 4.39 -3.19
CA TYR A 103 0.39 2.96 -3.19
C TYR A 103 -0.43 2.24 -4.26
N LEU A 104 0.25 1.51 -5.15
CA LEU A 104 -0.40 0.76 -6.20
C LEU A 104 -1.00 -0.55 -5.66
N VAL A 105 -2.13 -0.96 -6.24
CA VAL A 105 -2.79 -2.23 -5.91
C VAL A 105 -2.21 -3.35 -6.77
N TYR A 106 -1.82 -4.44 -6.14
CA TYR A 106 -1.39 -5.67 -6.82
C TYR A 106 -2.28 -6.83 -6.36
N PRO A 107 -2.98 -7.51 -7.27
CA PRO A 107 -3.95 -8.56 -6.90
C PRO A 107 -3.36 -9.72 -6.08
N GLU A 108 -2.09 -10.04 -6.31
CA GLU A 108 -1.37 -11.11 -5.59
C GLU A 108 -0.85 -10.68 -4.21
N ARG A 109 -1.02 -9.39 -3.84
CA ARG A 109 -0.41 -8.79 -2.65
C ARG A 109 -1.48 -8.17 -1.75
N ASP A 110 -2.28 -9.04 -1.15
CA ASP A 110 -3.35 -8.63 -0.23
C ASP A 110 -2.79 -8.12 1.12
N VAL A 111 -3.65 -7.45 1.89
CA VAL A 111 -3.38 -7.07 3.28
C VAL A 111 -3.24 -8.32 4.15
N SER A 112 -2.28 -8.34 5.08
CA SER A 112 -2.05 -9.52 5.93
C SER A 112 -3.26 -9.91 6.78
N ASN A 113 -4.14 -8.96 7.11
CA ASN A 113 -5.32 -9.20 7.94
C ASN A 113 -6.55 -8.48 7.38
N ARG A 114 -7.14 -9.04 6.30
CA ARG A 114 -8.34 -8.50 5.65
C ARG A 114 -9.52 -8.38 6.59
N LYS A 115 -9.69 -9.32 7.52
CA LYS A 115 -10.75 -9.27 8.54
C LYS A 115 -10.63 -8.05 9.44
N ARG A 116 -9.41 -7.72 9.90
CA ARG A 116 -9.16 -6.52 10.71
C ARG A 116 -9.38 -5.25 9.89
N LEU A 117 -8.94 -5.21 8.63
CA LEU A 117 -9.20 -4.08 7.74
C LEU A 117 -10.70 -3.83 7.54
N MET A 118 -11.47 -4.89 7.23
CA MET A 118 -12.93 -4.79 7.07
C MET A 118 -13.61 -4.28 8.35
N LYS A 119 -13.18 -4.79 9.50
CA LYS A 119 -13.67 -4.31 10.80
C LYS A 119 -13.33 -2.84 11.02
N TRP A 120 -12.13 -2.41 10.68
CA TRP A 120 -11.70 -1.02 10.75
C TRP A 120 -12.59 -0.11 9.87
N VAL A 121 -12.85 -0.50 8.62
CA VAL A 121 -13.76 0.24 7.71
C VAL A 121 -15.19 0.30 8.27
N SER A 122 -15.68 -0.79 8.85
CA SER A 122 -17.02 -0.79 9.46
C SER A 122 -17.15 0.20 10.62
N TYR A 123 -16.08 0.40 11.40
CA TYR A 123 -16.07 1.42 12.45
C TYR A 123 -16.09 2.84 11.88
N GLN A 124 -15.39 3.09 10.79
CA GLN A 124 -15.43 4.39 10.10
C GLN A 124 -16.84 4.70 9.56
N GLN A 125 -17.53 3.69 9.01
CA GLN A 125 -18.91 3.84 8.54
C GLN A 125 -19.88 4.11 9.70
N ALA A 126 -19.72 3.40 10.82
CA ALA A 126 -20.53 3.63 12.03
C ALA A 126 -20.33 5.04 12.59
N ASP A 127 -19.08 5.51 12.69
CA ASP A 127 -18.79 6.88 13.12
C ASP A 127 -19.46 7.91 12.21
N ARG A 128 -19.38 7.72 10.88
CA ARG A 128 -20.02 8.61 9.92
C ARG A 128 -21.55 8.65 10.10
N ALA A 129 -22.19 7.51 10.34
CA ALA A 129 -23.63 7.43 10.61
C ALA A 129 -24.03 8.20 11.89
N GLU A 130 -23.13 8.30 12.86
CA GLU A 130 -23.30 9.05 14.09
C GLU A 130 -22.83 10.51 14.01
N GLY A 131 -22.40 10.99 12.83
CA GLY A 131 -21.87 12.34 12.62
C GLY A 131 -20.51 12.58 13.27
N ARG A 132 -19.78 11.50 13.60
CA ARG A 132 -18.43 11.51 14.15
C ARG A 132 -17.42 11.15 13.05
N GLN A 133 -16.17 11.54 13.26
CA GLN A 133 -15.08 11.15 12.37
C GLN A 133 -13.80 10.95 13.17
N GLY A 134 -13.22 9.75 13.04
CA GLY A 134 -11.89 9.45 13.54
C GLY A 134 -10.79 10.14 12.74
N ARG A 135 -9.62 10.29 13.35
CA ARG A 135 -8.42 10.89 12.74
C ARG A 135 -8.00 10.20 11.45
N TYR A 136 -8.05 8.87 11.44
CA TYR A 136 -7.63 8.07 10.28
C TYR A 136 -8.87 7.57 9.55
N THR A 137 -9.23 8.26 8.46
CA THR A 137 -10.33 7.87 7.58
C THR A 137 -9.75 7.45 6.24
N PHE A 138 -10.12 6.28 5.72
CA PHE A 138 -9.71 5.85 4.39
C PHE A 138 -10.76 6.23 3.36
N ASP A 139 -10.30 6.54 2.15
CA ASP A 139 -11.17 6.63 0.99
C ASP A 139 -11.69 5.23 0.61
N GLU A 140 -13.01 5.08 0.63
CA GLU A 140 -13.66 3.80 0.33
C GLU A 140 -13.46 3.38 -1.12
N GLU A 141 -13.36 4.32 -2.07
CA GLU A 141 -13.10 3.99 -3.47
C GLU A 141 -11.72 3.34 -3.65
N ILE A 142 -10.71 3.89 -2.98
CA ILE A 142 -9.35 3.36 -3.02
C ILE A 142 -9.29 1.98 -2.35
N LEU A 143 -9.97 1.80 -1.22
CA LEU A 143 -10.02 0.50 -0.55
C LEU A 143 -10.79 -0.55 -1.35
N GLN A 144 -11.85 -0.17 -2.06
CA GLN A 144 -12.63 -1.08 -2.89
C GLN A 144 -11.80 -1.73 -4.00
N ILE A 145 -10.79 -1.04 -4.54
CA ILE A 145 -9.88 -1.61 -5.56
C ILE A 145 -9.17 -2.86 -5.00
N LEU A 146 -8.75 -2.81 -3.72
CA LEU A 146 -8.15 -3.96 -3.05
C LEU A 146 -9.22 -4.96 -2.56
N LEU A 147 -10.29 -4.47 -1.94
CA LEU A 147 -11.28 -5.30 -1.24
C LEU A 147 -12.27 -6.03 -2.14
N ASN A 148 -12.50 -5.55 -3.37
CA ASN A 148 -13.39 -6.21 -4.31
C ASN A 148 -12.61 -7.04 -5.34
N ASP A 149 -11.29 -7.18 -5.16
CA ASP A 149 -10.41 -7.84 -6.13
C ASP A 149 -10.67 -7.30 -7.56
N ALA A 150 -11.02 -6.03 -7.70
CA ALA A 150 -11.52 -5.44 -8.96
C ALA A 150 -10.47 -5.44 -10.09
N LEU A 151 -9.20 -5.73 -9.74
CA LEU A 151 -8.09 -5.88 -10.66
C LEU A 151 -7.62 -7.35 -10.81
N ARG A 152 -8.24 -8.32 -10.14
CA ARG A 152 -8.02 -9.75 -10.42
C ARG A 152 -8.70 -10.07 -11.75
N LEU A 153 -7.89 -10.22 -12.78
CA LEU A 153 -8.31 -10.86 -14.02
C LEU A 153 -8.59 -12.33 -13.70
N ASP A 154 -9.83 -12.80 -13.93
CA ASP A 154 -10.18 -14.20 -13.73
C ASP A 154 -9.61 -15.02 -14.89
N PRO A 155 -8.60 -15.89 -14.64
CA PRO A 155 -7.94 -16.64 -15.70
C PRO A 155 -8.90 -17.56 -16.45
N SER A 156 -10.03 -17.94 -15.85
CA SER A 156 -11.05 -18.79 -16.48
C SER A 156 -11.90 -18.05 -17.52
N THR A 157 -11.87 -16.71 -17.50
CA THR A 157 -12.57 -15.84 -18.46
C THR A 157 -11.67 -15.22 -19.52
N GLU A 158 -10.34 -15.33 -19.38
CA GLU A 158 -9.39 -14.73 -20.31
C GLU A 158 -9.08 -15.63 -21.52
N THR A 159 -9.56 -15.19 -22.68
CA THR A 159 -9.27 -15.77 -24.01
C THR A 159 -8.07 -15.11 -24.69
N ALA A 160 -7.35 -14.23 -24.00
CA ALA A 160 -6.27 -13.43 -24.57
C ALA A 160 -4.89 -14.05 -24.30
N VAL A 161 -4.16 -14.36 -25.37
CA VAL A 161 -2.76 -14.77 -25.32
C VAL A 161 -1.90 -13.54 -25.06
N TYR A 162 -1.46 -13.35 -23.82
CA TYR A 162 -0.58 -12.24 -23.46
C TYR A 162 0.89 -12.53 -23.81
N SER A 163 1.50 -11.61 -24.56
CA SER A 163 2.93 -11.62 -24.87
C SER A 163 3.79 -11.30 -23.63
N GLN A 164 4.94 -11.98 -23.49
CA GLN A 164 5.80 -12.13 -22.29
C GLN A 164 6.41 -10.85 -21.65
N LYS A 165 5.92 -9.65 -21.89
CA LYS A 165 6.38 -8.44 -21.17
C LYS A 165 5.19 -7.56 -20.77
N PRO A 166 4.64 -7.73 -19.55
CA PRO A 166 3.53 -6.92 -19.08
C PRO A 166 4.04 -5.53 -18.68
N SER A 167 3.57 -4.50 -19.37
CA SER A 167 3.75 -3.12 -18.94
C SER A 167 2.43 -2.63 -18.33
N LEU A 168 2.41 -2.51 -17.01
CA LEU A 168 1.23 -2.17 -16.18
C LEU A 168 0.53 -0.85 -16.57
N LEU A 169 1.28 0.11 -17.11
CA LEU A 169 0.71 1.34 -17.66
C LEU A 169 -0.17 1.06 -18.89
N ARG A 170 0.17 0.05 -19.70
CA ARG A 170 -0.59 -0.30 -20.90
C ARG A 170 -1.91 -0.98 -20.54
N ASP A 171 -1.94 -1.76 -19.47
CA ASP A 171 -3.16 -2.45 -19.01
C ASP A 171 -4.16 -1.48 -18.36
N LEU A 172 -3.68 -0.49 -17.60
CA LEU A 172 -4.54 0.56 -17.03
C LEU A 172 -5.15 1.49 -18.10
N PHE A 173 -4.44 1.75 -19.21
CA PHE A 173 -4.93 2.59 -20.30
C PHE A 173 -5.51 1.82 -21.49
N SER A 174 -5.50 0.48 -21.48
CA SER A 174 -5.99 -0.36 -22.59
C SER A 174 -7.45 -0.07 -22.96
N PRO A 175 -8.39 0.13 -22.00
CA PRO A 175 -9.79 0.39 -22.34
C PRO A 175 -10.00 1.76 -23.02
N VAL A 176 -9.13 2.73 -22.74
CA VAL A 176 -9.20 4.08 -23.32
C VAL A 176 -8.47 4.13 -24.66
N MET A 177 -7.43 3.31 -24.84
CA MET A 177 -6.67 3.21 -26.09
C MET A 177 -7.41 2.42 -27.18
N ASP A 178 -8.28 1.47 -26.83
CA ASP A 178 -9.09 0.69 -27.78
C ASP A 178 -10.30 1.46 -28.35
N LEU A 179 -10.63 2.63 -27.79
CA LEU A 179 -11.61 3.57 -28.38
C LEU A 179 -10.97 4.51 -29.42
N GLY A 180 -9.64 4.51 -29.55
CA GLY A 180 -8.92 5.22 -30.59
C GLY A 180 -8.65 4.32 -31.78
N VAL A 181 -9.33 4.56 -32.91
CA VAL A 181 -9.12 3.85 -34.18
C VAL A 181 -7.62 3.63 -34.42
N SER A 182 -7.18 2.38 -34.28
CA SER A 182 -5.80 1.99 -34.49
C SER A 182 -5.35 2.43 -35.89
N ARG A 183 -4.40 3.37 -35.97
CA ARG A 183 -3.77 3.84 -37.23
C ARG A 183 -3.21 2.71 -38.11
N ARG A 184 -3.05 1.49 -37.57
CA ARG A 184 -2.66 0.29 -38.32
C ARG A 184 -3.80 -0.31 -39.16
N LEU A 185 -5.07 -0.12 -38.79
CA LEU A 185 -6.23 -0.59 -39.55
C LEU A 185 -6.55 0.32 -40.76
N LEU A 186 -6.12 1.59 -40.71
CA LEU A 186 -6.25 2.52 -41.86
C LEU A 186 -5.31 2.20 -43.03
N ARG A 187 -4.37 1.25 -42.88
CA ARG A 187 -3.48 0.81 -43.98
C ARG A 187 -4.12 -0.19 -44.95
N PHE A 188 -5.31 -0.72 -44.62
CA PHE A 188 -5.99 -1.74 -45.43
C PHE A 188 -7.27 -1.23 -46.12
N LYS A 189 -7.50 0.08 -46.18
CA LYS A 189 -8.60 0.59 -47.01
C LYS A 189 -8.15 0.59 -48.48
N PRO A 190 -8.87 -0.06 -49.41
CA PRO A 190 -8.58 0.06 -50.83
C PRO A 190 -8.81 1.51 -51.28
N PRO A 191 -8.04 2.01 -52.27
CA PRO A 191 -8.29 3.32 -52.86
C PRO A 191 -9.63 3.31 -53.60
N GLU A 192 -10.40 4.38 -53.44
CA GLU A 192 -11.51 4.71 -54.36
C GLU A 192 -10.97 5.07 -55.76
#